data_AF-A0A356FSI8-F1
#
_entry.id   AF-A0A356FSI8-F1
#
_cell.length_a   1.000
_cell.length_b   1.000
_cell.length_c   1.000
_cell.angle_alpha   90.00
_cell.angle_beta   90.00
_cell.angle_gamma   90.00
#
_symmetry.space_group_name_H-M   'P 1'
#
loop_
_entity.id
_entity.type
_entity.pdbx_description
1 polymer ?
#
loop_
_entity_poly.entity_id
_entity_poly.type
_entity_poly.pdbx_seq_one_letter_code
_entity_poly.pdbx_strand_id
1 'polypeptide(L)'
;LTVNGSLLAENLFIGNAGQKSSSNNATGTVVINEGGTVSTEKITYIGAKTAGNSAFSDGTLIINAGGNYQAAGSVIVGHGSDCAGTLTLSGGTAVFNNGLTLTNKGAAYSGHSANVNLLSGKLVVTGGWLLFQPNTPKSITVDKGVLIFKGDRKGNFKKLFEDSGTKLSLTGGMNAEQDALNSEGYRGINEIQQGSYTLKYGYNPKTDMTAMWTVHN
;
A
#
# COMPACT_ATOMS: atom_id res chain seq x y z
N LEU A 1 -13.60 0.14 -15.00
CA LEU A 1 -14.27 -1.15 -14.74
C LEU A 1 -14.99 -1.06 -13.41
N THR A 2 -16.26 -1.45 -13.37
CA THR A 2 -17.02 -1.56 -12.12
C THR A 2 -17.35 -3.04 -11.88
N VAL A 3 -17.05 -3.53 -10.68
CA VAL A 3 -17.26 -4.92 -10.29
C VAL A 3 -18.33 -4.99 -9.20
N ASN A 4 -19.48 -5.58 -9.55
CA ASN A 4 -20.61 -5.84 -8.64
C ASN A 4 -20.86 -7.36 -8.43
N GLY A 5 -19.92 -8.20 -8.91
CA GLY A 5 -19.95 -9.66 -8.79
C GLY A 5 -18.54 -10.20 -8.62
N SER A 6 -18.25 -11.42 -9.07
CA SER A 6 -16.92 -12.02 -8.92
C SER A 6 -16.06 -11.83 -10.16
N LEU A 7 -14.84 -11.33 -9.99
CA LEU A 7 -13.79 -11.30 -11.00
C LEU A 7 -12.56 -12.04 -10.48
N LEU A 8 -12.16 -13.10 -11.18
CA LEU A 8 -10.87 -13.74 -10.99
C LEU A 8 -9.95 -13.31 -12.13
N ALA A 9 -8.75 -12.83 -11.79
CA ALA A 9 -7.73 -12.48 -12.77
C ALA A 9 -6.38 -13.06 -12.35
N GLU A 10 -5.65 -13.62 -13.30
CA GLU A 10 -4.27 -14.03 -13.02
C GLU A 10 -3.40 -12.81 -12.70
N ASN A 11 -3.54 -11.75 -13.50
CA ASN A 11 -2.87 -10.47 -13.33
C ASN A 11 -3.90 -9.35 -13.49
N LEU A 12 -3.75 -8.26 -12.72
CA LEU A 12 -4.55 -7.05 -12.90
C LEU A 12 -3.64 -5.85 -13.17
N PHE A 13 -3.86 -5.17 -14.30
CA PHE A 13 -3.17 -3.95 -14.66
C PHE A 13 -4.18 -2.81 -14.73
N ILE A 14 -4.02 -1.81 -13.87
CA ILE A 14 -4.86 -0.62 -13.83
C ILE A 14 -3.96 0.55 -14.25
N GLY A 15 -4.02 0.89 -15.54
CA GLY A 15 -3.06 1.78 -16.20
C GLY A 15 -2.34 1.03 -17.33
N ASN A 16 -1.09 1.37 -17.61
CA ASN A 16 -0.34 0.84 -18.74
C ASN A 16 0.24 -0.57 -18.46
N ALA A 17 -0.23 -1.58 -19.20
CA ALA A 17 0.29 -2.96 -19.15
C ALA A 17 1.45 -3.22 -20.15
N GLY A 18 1.80 -2.23 -20.97
CA GLY A 18 2.73 -2.30 -22.09
C GLY A 18 4.20 -2.43 -21.70
N GLN A 19 5.03 -2.72 -22.70
CA GLN A 19 6.48 -2.87 -22.57
C GLN A 19 7.20 -1.52 -22.41
N LYS A 20 8.48 -1.58 -22.04
CA LYS A 20 9.37 -0.46 -21.68
C LYS A 20 9.38 0.71 -22.68
N SER A 21 9.04 0.50 -23.95
CA SER A 21 9.07 1.49 -25.03
C SER A 21 7.70 1.99 -25.49
N SER A 22 6.60 1.69 -24.79
CA SER A 22 5.29 2.20 -25.21
C SER A 22 5.25 3.73 -25.12
N SER A 23 4.74 4.41 -26.13
CA SER A 23 4.54 5.88 -26.10
C SER A 23 3.11 6.29 -25.73
N ASN A 24 2.25 5.32 -25.39
CA ASN A 24 0.84 5.58 -25.20
C ASN A 24 0.52 5.88 -23.74
N ASN A 25 -0.08 7.04 -23.51
CA ASN A 25 -0.64 7.37 -22.21
C ASN A 25 -1.78 6.39 -21.87
N ALA A 26 -1.88 5.96 -20.62
CA ALA A 26 -2.94 5.08 -20.18
C ALA A 26 -3.45 5.47 -18.80
N THR A 27 -4.77 5.58 -18.66
CA THR A 27 -5.41 5.83 -17.37
C THR A 27 -6.45 4.77 -17.12
N GLY A 28 -6.43 4.15 -15.94
CA GLY A 28 -7.35 3.09 -15.56
C GLY A 28 -8.02 3.35 -14.22
N THR A 29 -9.30 2.99 -14.11
CA THR A 29 -10.00 2.95 -12.83
C THR A 29 -10.76 1.63 -12.69
N VAL A 30 -10.54 0.95 -11.56
CA VAL A 30 -11.35 -0.19 -11.12
C VAL A 30 -12.09 0.21 -9.85
N VAL A 31 -13.40 0.00 -9.84
CA VAL A 31 -14.26 0.23 -8.68
C VAL A 31 -14.91 -1.09 -8.28
N ILE A 32 -14.80 -1.45 -7.01
CA ILE A 32 -15.44 -2.63 -6.43
C ILE A 32 -16.48 -2.14 -5.45
N ASN A 33 -17.75 -2.40 -5.76
CA ASN A 33 -18.88 -2.00 -4.92
C ASN A 33 -19.35 -3.17 -4.06
N GLU A 34 -20.40 -2.92 -3.28
CA GLU A 34 -21.11 -3.94 -2.52
C GLU A 34 -21.44 -5.18 -3.36
N GLY A 35 -21.18 -6.36 -2.79
CA GLY A 35 -21.34 -7.64 -3.48
C GLY A 35 -20.25 -7.97 -4.49
N GLY A 36 -19.41 -6.99 -4.86
CA GLY A 36 -18.25 -7.16 -5.72
C GLY A 36 -17.08 -7.82 -5.00
N THR A 37 -16.47 -8.80 -5.66
CA THR A 37 -15.21 -9.42 -5.23
C THR A 37 -14.25 -9.52 -6.40
N VAL A 38 -13.04 -9.00 -6.24
CA VAL A 38 -11.94 -9.20 -7.19
C VAL A 38 -10.85 -10.02 -6.51
N SER A 39 -10.40 -11.07 -7.17
CA SER A 39 -9.28 -11.91 -6.74
C SER A 39 -8.17 -11.91 -7.78
N THR A 40 -6.92 -11.68 -7.36
CA THR A 40 -5.74 -11.75 -8.24
C THR A 40 -4.74 -12.79 -7.80
N GLU A 41 -4.27 -13.62 -8.73
CA GLU A 41 -3.39 -14.75 -8.41
C GLU A 41 -1.90 -14.37 -8.35
N LYS A 42 -1.39 -13.60 -9.32
CA LYS A 42 0.05 -13.37 -9.49
C LYS A 42 0.50 -11.97 -9.11
N ILE A 43 -0.07 -10.93 -9.74
CA ILE A 43 0.36 -9.55 -9.49
C ILE A 43 -0.70 -8.53 -9.87
N THR A 44 -0.74 -7.45 -9.11
CA THR A 44 -1.54 -6.25 -9.40
C THR A 44 -0.62 -5.05 -9.59
N TYR A 45 -0.81 -4.31 -10.67
CA TYR A 45 -0.19 -3.00 -10.87
C TYR A 45 -1.26 -1.92 -10.91
N ILE A 46 -1.09 -0.91 -10.06
CA ILE A 46 -1.89 0.31 -10.02
C ILE A 46 -0.96 1.44 -10.47
N GLY A 47 -1.03 1.78 -11.76
CA GLY A 47 -0.03 2.58 -12.48
C GLY A 47 0.50 1.82 -13.69
N ALA A 48 1.81 1.88 -13.93
CA ALA A 48 2.46 1.17 -15.04
C ALA A 48 3.09 -0.17 -14.62
N LYS A 49 2.98 -1.16 -15.51
CA LYS A 49 3.67 -2.45 -15.34
C LYS A 49 5.19 -2.33 -15.44
N THR A 50 5.71 -1.46 -16.31
CA THR A 50 7.13 -1.41 -16.66
C THR A 50 7.76 -0.07 -16.27
N ALA A 51 8.93 -0.13 -15.61
CA ALA A 51 9.76 1.04 -15.31
C ALA A 51 10.53 1.52 -16.56
N GLY A 52 10.64 2.83 -16.78
CA GLY A 52 11.34 3.39 -17.94
C GLY A 52 10.45 3.70 -19.16
N ASN A 53 9.12 3.67 -18.98
CA ASN A 53 8.15 4.13 -19.97
C ASN A 53 8.22 5.67 -20.11
N SER A 54 8.14 6.23 -21.32
CA SER A 54 8.08 7.69 -21.51
C SER A 54 6.65 8.24 -21.52
N ALA A 55 5.65 7.36 -21.38
CA ALA A 55 4.24 7.69 -21.43
C ALA A 55 3.62 7.74 -20.03
N PHE A 56 2.66 8.65 -19.87
CA PHE A 56 1.93 8.84 -18.63
C PHE A 56 1.05 7.64 -18.32
N SER A 57 1.12 7.13 -17.09
CA SER A 57 0.32 5.97 -16.70
C SER A 57 -0.29 6.07 -15.31
N ASP A 58 -1.59 6.33 -15.26
CA ASP A 58 -2.32 6.43 -13.99
C ASP A 58 -3.23 5.24 -13.74
N GLY A 59 -3.16 4.73 -12.51
CA GLY A 59 -4.01 3.67 -12.03
C GLY A 59 -4.75 4.06 -10.77
N THR A 60 -6.04 3.74 -10.71
CA THR A 60 -6.86 3.92 -9.52
C THR A 60 -7.67 2.66 -9.20
N LEU A 61 -7.50 2.12 -8.01
CA LEU A 61 -8.36 1.07 -7.45
C LEU A 61 -9.16 1.63 -6.28
N ILE A 62 -10.49 1.55 -6.37
CA ILE A 62 -11.42 1.99 -5.33
C ILE A 62 -12.21 0.77 -4.84
N ILE A 63 -12.21 0.56 -3.53
CA ILE A 63 -12.96 -0.51 -2.86
C ILE A 63 -13.95 0.16 -1.92
N ASN A 64 -15.20 0.24 -2.36
CA ASN A 64 -16.29 0.85 -1.62
C ASN A 64 -16.84 -0.11 -0.55
N ALA A 65 -17.73 0.42 0.31
CA ALA A 65 -18.43 -0.37 1.32
C ALA A 65 -19.01 -1.67 0.75
N GLY A 66 -18.77 -2.77 1.45
CA GLY A 66 -19.20 -4.11 1.04
C GLY A 66 -18.42 -4.74 -0.12
N GLY A 67 -17.51 -4.02 -0.76
CA GLY A 67 -16.62 -4.54 -1.79
C GLY A 67 -15.38 -5.24 -1.22
N ASN A 68 -14.89 -6.26 -1.93
CA ASN A 68 -13.77 -7.09 -1.47
C ASN A 68 -12.68 -7.24 -2.53
N TYR A 69 -11.41 -7.11 -2.10
CA TYR A 69 -10.25 -7.41 -2.93
C TYR A 69 -9.33 -8.42 -2.25
N GLN A 70 -8.95 -9.48 -2.96
CA GLN A 70 -8.04 -10.49 -2.47
C GLN A 70 -6.87 -10.69 -3.44
N ALA A 71 -5.66 -10.35 -3.01
CA ALA A 71 -4.45 -10.64 -3.77
C ALA A 71 -3.73 -11.84 -3.15
N ALA A 72 -3.66 -12.95 -3.86
CA ALA A 72 -2.68 -14.00 -3.56
C ALA A 72 -1.28 -13.52 -3.97
N GLY A 73 -1.20 -12.80 -5.07
CA GLY A 73 0.00 -12.15 -5.59
C GLY A 73 0.40 -10.85 -4.91
N SER A 74 1.52 -10.27 -5.34
CA SER A 74 1.97 -8.96 -4.84
C SER A 74 1.13 -7.83 -5.43
N VAL A 75 0.87 -6.79 -4.63
CA VAL A 75 0.21 -5.56 -5.08
C VAL A 75 1.25 -4.46 -5.17
N ILE A 76 1.29 -3.75 -6.29
CA ILE A 76 2.24 -2.69 -6.56
C ILE A 76 1.51 -1.41 -6.94
N VAL A 77 1.76 -0.33 -6.20
CA VAL A 77 1.15 0.98 -6.38
C VAL A 77 2.22 1.99 -6.81
N GLY A 78 1.94 2.73 -7.88
CA GLY A 78 2.80 3.81 -8.39
C GLY A 78 4.02 3.34 -9.19
N HIS A 79 4.02 2.10 -9.69
CA HIS A 79 5.15 1.58 -10.45
C HIS A 79 5.24 2.20 -11.85
N GLY A 80 6.44 2.60 -12.28
CA GLY A 80 6.70 3.16 -13.61
C GLY A 80 7.49 4.46 -13.63
N SER A 81 7.75 4.96 -14.84
CA SER A 81 8.19 6.32 -15.14
C SER A 81 6.95 7.14 -15.57
N ASP A 82 6.83 8.40 -15.16
CA ASP A 82 5.63 9.25 -15.25
C ASP A 82 4.30 8.56 -14.91
N CYS A 83 4.12 8.20 -13.64
CA CYS A 83 2.93 7.46 -13.20
C CYS A 83 2.43 7.86 -11.81
N ALA A 84 1.11 7.83 -11.64
CA ALA A 84 0.46 7.85 -10.34
C ALA A 84 -0.33 6.56 -10.10
N GLY A 85 -0.16 5.99 -8.92
CA GLY A 85 -0.95 4.86 -8.44
C GLY A 85 -1.74 5.25 -7.20
N THR A 86 -3.04 4.99 -7.21
CA THR A 86 -3.90 5.26 -6.05
C THR A 86 -4.74 4.03 -5.69
N LEU A 87 -4.60 3.56 -4.46
CA LEU A 87 -5.51 2.60 -3.82
C LEU A 87 -6.36 3.34 -2.80
N THR A 88 -7.68 3.26 -2.90
CA THR A 88 -8.61 3.85 -1.93
C THR A 88 -9.58 2.81 -1.40
N LEU A 89 -9.67 2.70 -0.08
CA LEU A 89 -10.71 1.97 0.63
C LEU A 89 -11.68 2.97 1.25
N SER A 90 -12.95 2.88 0.83
CA SER A 90 -14.07 3.68 1.33
C SER A 90 -15.12 2.75 1.92
N GLY A 91 -14.71 1.96 2.91
CA GLY A 91 -15.58 1.04 3.66
C GLY A 91 -15.43 -0.43 3.24
N GLY A 92 -14.69 -0.70 2.17
CA GLY A 92 -14.43 -2.06 1.68
C GLY A 92 -13.33 -2.81 2.44
N THR A 93 -13.10 -4.06 2.05
CA THR A 93 -12.02 -4.89 2.59
C THR A 93 -11.02 -5.28 1.51
N ALA A 94 -9.73 -5.16 1.81
CA ALA A 94 -8.64 -5.65 0.97
C ALA A 94 -7.71 -6.56 1.77
N VAL A 95 -7.30 -7.67 1.16
CA VAL A 95 -6.34 -8.62 1.74
C VAL A 95 -5.23 -8.87 0.72
N PHE A 96 -4.00 -8.50 1.05
CA PHE A 96 -2.82 -8.70 0.22
C PHE A 96 -1.92 -9.76 0.86
N ASN A 97 -1.95 -10.98 0.35
CA ASN A 97 -1.29 -12.12 1.00
C ASN A 97 0.22 -12.17 0.76
N ASN A 98 0.70 -11.55 -0.32
CA ASN A 98 2.11 -11.55 -0.73
C ASN A 98 2.69 -10.14 -0.88
N GLY A 99 2.25 -9.25 0.01
CA GLY A 99 2.84 -7.94 0.26
C GLY A 99 2.26 -6.79 -0.54
N LEU A 100 2.59 -5.59 -0.08
CA LEU A 100 2.31 -4.32 -0.76
C LEU A 100 3.61 -3.58 -1.06
N THR A 101 3.78 -3.20 -2.32
CA THR A 101 4.91 -2.38 -2.77
C THR A 101 4.40 -0.98 -3.11
N LEU A 102 4.94 0.02 -2.42
CA LEU A 102 4.78 1.42 -2.82
C LEU A 102 6.08 1.85 -3.48
N THR A 103 6.03 2.03 -4.78
CA THR A 103 7.21 2.28 -5.59
C THR A 103 6.96 3.47 -6.48
N ASN A 104 8.06 4.08 -6.88
CA ASN A 104 8.11 4.91 -8.05
C ASN A 104 9.49 4.64 -8.67
N LYS A 105 9.52 3.89 -9.77
CA LYS A 105 10.76 3.53 -10.47
C LYS A 105 10.79 4.31 -11.77
N GLY A 106 10.99 5.62 -11.64
CA GLY A 106 11.03 6.57 -12.74
C GLY A 106 12.16 7.57 -12.59
N ALA A 107 12.71 8.05 -13.70
CA ALA A 107 13.56 9.23 -13.68
C ALA A 107 12.76 10.43 -13.13
N ALA A 108 13.45 11.38 -12.49
CA ALA A 108 12.93 12.47 -11.65
C ALA A 108 11.97 13.49 -12.33
N TYR A 109 10.94 13.03 -13.03
CA TYR A 109 9.94 13.87 -13.64
C TYR A 109 8.85 14.26 -12.62
N SER A 110 8.27 15.44 -12.78
CA SER A 110 7.22 15.95 -11.89
C SER A 110 5.87 15.30 -12.22
N GLY A 111 5.23 14.64 -11.25
CA GLY A 111 3.91 14.01 -11.45
C GLY A 111 3.72 12.66 -10.76
N HIS A 112 4.76 12.14 -10.12
CA HIS A 112 4.73 10.82 -9.52
C HIS A 112 4.08 10.73 -8.15
N SER A 113 3.26 9.71 -7.93
CA SER A 113 2.80 9.37 -6.58
C SER A 113 2.39 7.92 -6.41
N ALA A 114 2.63 7.38 -5.22
CA ALA A 114 2.04 6.12 -4.76
C ALA A 114 1.22 6.41 -3.51
N ASN A 115 -0.11 6.33 -3.62
CA ASN A 115 -1.03 6.71 -2.56
C ASN A 115 -1.88 5.52 -2.12
N VAL A 116 -1.94 5.30 -0.82
CA VAL A 116 -2.85 4.35 -0.17
C VAL A 116 -3.72 5.13 0.81
N ASN A 117 -5.02 5.16 0.54
CA ASN A 117 -5.99 5.92 1.32
C ASN A 117 -7.02 4.97 1.94
N LEU A 118 -6.99 4.81 3.25
CA LEU A 118 -8.02 4.14 4.02
C LEU A 118 -8.93 5.20 4.62
N LEU A 119 -9.88 5.68 3.83
CA LEU A 119 -10.90 6.63 4.30
C LEU A 119 -11.81 5.94 5.32
N SER A 120 -12.13 4.67 5.07
CA SER A 120 -12.77 3.74 6.01
C SER A 120 -12.58 2.29 5.54
N GLY A 121 -13.01 1.30 6.31
CA GLY A 121 -12.86 -0.13 5.94
C GLY A 121 -11.56 -0.75 6.45
N LYS A 122 -11.08 -1.80 5.79
CA LYS A 122 -9.99 -2.63 6.31
C LYS A 122 -9.01 -3.07 5.22
N LEU A 123 -7.72 -2.79 5.41
CA LEU A 123 -6.64 -3.33 4.61
C LEU A 123 -5.80 -4.29 5.48
N VAL A 124 -5.66 -5.53 5.04
CA VAL A 124 -4.74 -6.51 5.63
C VAL A 124 -3.61 -6.78 4.66
N VAL A 125 -2.37 -6.65 5.11
CA VAL A 125 -1.20 -6.98 4.30
C VAL A 125 -0.34 -8.00 5.02
N THR A 126 -0.15 -9.12 4.34
CA THR A 126 0.71 -10.23 4.71
C THR A 126 1.90 -10.30 3.76
N GLY A 127 3.05 -10.83 4.20
CA GLY A 127 4.20 -11.07 3.31
C GLY A 127 5.14 -9.87 3.10
N GLY A 128 4.97 -8.82 3.91
CA GLY A 128 5.89 -7.69 3.99
C GLY A 128 5.55 -6.51 3.07
N TRP A 129 6.41 -5.50 3.11
CA TRP A 129 6.24 -4.22 2.43
C TRP A 129 7.53 -3.84 1.74
N LEU A 130 7.44 -3.32 0.53
CA LEU A 130 8.64 -2.89 -0.18
C LEU A 130 8.48 -1.45 -0.60
N LEU A 131 9.31 -0.58 -0.02
CA LEU A 131 9.53 0.75 -0.53
C LEU A 131 10.70 0.70 -1.51
N PHE A 132 10.44 1.11 -2.74
CA PHE A 132 11.51 1.37 -3.70
C PHE A 132 11.73 2.88 -3.83
N GLN A 133 13.01 3.24 -3.73
CA GLN A 133 13.61 4.57 -3.94
C GLN A 133 13.30 5.62 -2.86
N PRO A 134 14.33 6.09 -2.12
CA PRO A 134 14.21 7.22 -1.21
C PRO A 134 13.90 8.51 -2.00
N ASN A 135 13.20 9.45 -1.38
CA ASN A 135 12.92 10.81 -1.89
C ASN A 135 11.85 10.96 -2.99
N THR A 136 10.94 10.01 -3.15
CA THR A 136 9.76 10.20 -4.02
C THR A 136 8.49 10.31 -3.18
N PRO A 137 7.51 11.18 -3.54
CA PRO A 137 6.29 11.34 -2.77
C PRO A 137 5.49 10.04 -2.70
N LYS A 138 5.39 9.47 -1.50
CA LYS A 138 4.52 8.34 -1.19
C LYS A 138 3.60 8.77 -0.06
N SER A 139 2.35 8.31 -0.07
CA SER A 139 1.45 8.59 1.04
C SER A 139 0.68 7.35 1.49
N ILE A 140 0.59 7.21 2.81
CA ILE A 140 -0.33 6.30 3.47
C ILE A 140 -1.21 7.15 4.39
N THR A 141 -2.49 7.21 4.10
CA THR A 141 -3.49 7.90 4.91
C THR A 141 -4.44 6.88 5.50
N VAL A 142 -4.57 6.85 6.83
CA VAL A 142 -5.56 6.05 7.54
C VAL A 142 -6.45 7.00 8.32
N ASP A 143 -7.66 7.26 7.81
CA ASP A 143 -8.60 8.20 8.41
C ASP A 143 -9.58 7.52 9.38
N LYS A 144 -10.53 6.73 8.87
CA LYS A 144 -11.47 5.94 9.68
C LYS A 144 -11.34 4.44 9.43
N GLY A 145 -10.37 4.04 8.63
CA GLY A 145 -10.11 2.64 8.31
C GLY A 145 -9.19 1.97 9.32
N VAL A 146 -8.95 0.68 9.11
CA VAL A 146 -7.99 -0.11 9.86
C VAL A 146 -6.96 -0.72 8.91
N LEU A 147 -5.69 -0.39 9.13
CA LEU A 147 -4.58 -1.05 8.46
C LEU A 147 -3.99 -2.14 9.37
N ILE A 148 -3.90 -3.37 8.87
CA ILE A 148 -3.38 -4.53 9.60
C ILE A 148 -2.16 -5.11 8.89
N PHE A 149 -1.04 -5.19 9.61
CA PHE A 149 0.19 -5.84 9.17
C PHE A 149 0.29 -7.25 9.75
N LYS A 150 0.52 -8.26 8.89
CA LYS A 150 0.68 -9.68 9.25
C LYS A 150 1.94 -10.29 8.63
N GLY A 151 2.56 -11.25 9.31
CA GLY A 151 3.56 -12.15 8.72
C GLY A 151 4.92 -11.55 8.26
N ASP A 152 5.70 -12.37 7.54
CA ASP A 152 7.17 -12.42 7.59
C ASP A 152 7.98 -11.40 6.75
N ARG A 153 8.93 -10.74 7.44
CA ARG A 153 10.31 -10.29 7.10
C ARG A 153 10.67 -9.47 5.86
N LYS A 154 9.90 -9.37 4.77
CA LYS A 154 10.44 -8.74 3.53
C LYS A 154 10.44 -7.21 3.51
N GLY A 155 9.84 -6.57 4.52
CA GLY A 155 9.83 -5.11 4.67
C GLY A 155 10.14 -4.70 6.09
N ASN A 156 11.26 -4.00 6.30
CA ASN A 156 11.54 -3.42 7.60
C ASN A 156 10.50 -2.32 7.87
N PHE A 157 9.55 -2.58 8.77
CA PHE A 157 8.52 -1.63 9.18
C PHE A 157 9.12 -0.26 9.47
N LYS A 158 10.29 -0.20 10.12
CA LYS A 158 11.07 1.02 10.36
C LYS A 158 11.37 1.81 9.08
N LYS A 159 11.87 1.13 8.03
CA LYS A 159 12.22 1.75 6.74
C LYS A 159 11.00 2.34 6.03
N LEU A 160 9.79 1.81 6.26
CA LEU A 160 8.57 2.37 5.70
C LEU A 160 8.37 3.82 6.16
N PHE A 161 8.73 4.13 7.41
CA PHE A 161 8.47 5.42 8.03
C PHE A 161 9.69 6.33 8.18
N GLU A 162 10.91 5.80 8.05
CA GLU A 162 12.15 6.61 8.02
C GLU A 162 12.48 7.17 6.62
N ASP A 163 11.80 6.70 5.56
CA ASP A 163 11.99 7.25 4.22
C ASP A 163 11.43 8.69 4.15
N SER A 164 12.31 9.66 3.91
CA SER A 164 12.00 11.09 3.81
C SER A 164 10.95 11.45 2.75
N GLY A 165 10.71 10.56 1.78
CA GLY A 165 9.67 10.72 0.76
C GLY A 165 8.26 10.29 1.19
N THR A 166 8.13 9.57 2.31
CA THR A 166 6.86 9.00 2.78
C THR A 166 6.12 9.94 3.73
N LYS A 167 4.90 10.33 3.35
CA LYS A 167 3.95 11.05 4.20
C LYS A 167 2.96 10.06 4.81
N LEU A 168 2.83 10.08 6.13
CA LEU A 168 1.88 9.28 6.89
C LEU A 168 0.91 10.22 7.59
N SER A 169 -0.38 9.87 7.53
CA SER A 169 -1.41 10.47 8.36
C SER A 169 -2.23 9.35 9.00
N LEU A 170 -2.22 9.27 10.33
CA LEU A 170 -2.95 8.26 11.10
C LEU A 170 -3.94 8.95 12.05
N THR A 171 -5.19 9.05 11.62
CA THR A 171 -6.33 9.40 12.49
C THR A 171 -7.18 8.17 12.81
N GLY A 172 -7.02 7.09 12.05
CA GLY A 172 -7.73 5.82 12.22
C GLY A 172 -6.92 4.73 12.91
N GLY A 173 -7.40 3.48 12.79
CA GLY A 173 -6.82 2.32 13.49
C GLY A 173 -5.65 1.70 12.74
N MET A 174 -4.64 1.24 13.49
CA MET A 174 -3.49 0.53 12.93
C MET A 174 -3.08 -0.62 13.85
N ASN A 175 -3.08 -1.84 13.33
CA ASN A 175 -2.69 -3.05 14.07
C ASN A 175 -1.52 -3.73 13.38
N ALA A 176 -0.59 -4.26 14.15
CA ALA A 176 0.50 -5.07 13.60
C ALA A 176 0.72 -6.30 14.49
N GLU A 177 0.83 -7.47 13.86
CA GLU A 177 1.22 -8.70 14.56
C GLU A 177 2.70 -8.66 14.93
N GLN A 178 3.09 -9.44 15.94
CA GLN A 178 4.46 -9.43 16.49
C GLN A 178 5.54 -9.63 15.44
N ASP A 179 5.31 -10.58 14.52
CA ASP A 179 6.27 -10.91 13.47
C ASP A 179 6.43 -9.80 12.42
N ALA A 180 5.48 -8.86 12.34
CA ALA A 180 5.59 -7.68 11.47
C ALA A 180 6.45 -6.56 12.08
N LEU A 181 6.61 -6.52 13.41
CA LEU A 181 7.32 -5.46 14.14
C LEU A 181 8.74 -5.86 14.58
N ASN A 182 9.04 -7.15 14.63
CA ASN A 182 10.29 -7.67 15.18
C ASN A 182 11.43 -7.58 14.15
N SER A 183 11.99 -6.38 13.98
CA SER A 183 13.23 -6.21 13.22
C SER A 183 14.37 -6.92 13.96
N GLU A 184 14.87 -8.02 13.41
CA GLU A 184 16.19 -8.60 13.75
C GLU A 184 16.38 -9.08 15.20
N GLY A 185 15.31 -9.50 15.89
CA GLY A 185 15.40 -10.04 17.25
C GLY A 185 15.51 -8.97 18.35
N TYR A 186 15.20 -7.71 18.03
CA TYR A 186 15.19 -6.62 19.00
C TYR A 186 13.94 -6.65 19.90
N ARG A 187 14.15 -6.81 21.20
CA ARG A 187 13.09 -6.74 22.23
C ARG A 187 13.05 -5.34 22.87
N GLY A 188 12.52 -4.35 22.15
CA GLY A 188 12.31 -3.00 22.68
C GLY A 188 11.25 -2.21 21.91
N ILE A 189 10.89 -1.03 22.44
CA ILE A 189 10.01 -0.06 21.78
C ILE A 189 10.88 0.81 20.86
N ASN A 190 10.53 0.86 19.58
CA ASN A 190 11.02 1.85 18.63
C ASN A 190 10.01 2.99 18.50
N GLU A 191 10.50 4.16 18.11
CA GLU A 191 9.69 5.35 17.94
C GLU A 191 9.98 5.99 16.58
N ILE A 192 8.94 6.40 15.87
CA ILE A 192 9.03 7.27 14.70
C ILE A 192 8.28 8.55 15.01
N GLN A 193 8.93 9.69 14.79
CA GLN A 193 8.27 10.99 14.91
C GLN A 193 7.80 11.46 13.54
N GLN A 194 6.53 11.87 13.45
CA GLN A 194 5.96 12.43 12.24
C GLN A 194 4.99 13.56 12.58
N GLY A 195 5.41 14.80 12.30
CA GLY A 195 4.66 15.98 12.73
C GLY A 195 4.54 16.05 14.25
N SER A 196 3.32 16.22 14.77
CA SER A 196 3.01 16.25 16.21
C SER A 196 2.79 14.87 16.83
N TYR A 197 2.94 13.79 16.06
CA TYR A 197 2.68 12.44 16.51
C TYR A 197 3.97 11.63 16.64
N THR A 198 4.01 10.78 17.66
CA THR A 198 5.02 9.75 17.82
C THR A 198 4.36 8.38 17.64
N LEU A 199 4.73 7.66 16.59
CA LEU A 199 4.35 6.26 16.40
C LEU A 199 5.32 5.39 17.21
N LYS A 200 4.80 4.69 18.23
CA LYS A 200 5.55 3.70 19.01
C LYS A 200 5.21 2.31 18.50
N TYR A 201 6.23 1.49 18.28
CA TYR A 201 6.04 0.11 17.80
C TYR A 201 7.12 -0.81 18.34
N GLY A 202 6.76 -2.08 18.58
CA GLY A 202 7.69 -3.11 19.03
C GLY A 202 7.10 -3.93 20.18
N TYR A 203 7.96 -4.70 20.83
CA TYR A 203 7.60 -5.46 22.03
C TYR A 203 8.09 -4.72 23.27
N ASN A 204 7.17 -4.39 24.17
CA ASN A 204 7.50 -3.89 25.49
C ASN A 204 7.46 -5.03 26.51
N PRO A 205 8.61 -5.58 26.95
CA PRO A 205 8.63 -6.66 27.94
C PRO A 205 8.13 -6.21 29.33
N LYS A 206 8.07 -4.90 29.62
CA LYS A 206 7.57 -4.40 30.91
C LYS A 206 6.06 -4.34 30.98
N THR A 207 5.39 -4.17 29.84
CA THR A 207 3.93 -4.09 29.76
C THR A 207 3.32 -5.29 29.03
N ASP A 208 4.14 -6.22 28.58
CA ASP A 208 3.80 -7.36 27.72
C ASP A 208 2.97 -6.97 26.49
N MET A 209 3.28 -5.80 25.92
CA MET A 209 2.57 -5.29 24.75
C MET A 209 3.41 -5.50 23.50
N THR A 210 2.92 -6.32 22.59
CA THR A 210 3.26 -6.22 21.17
C THR A 210 2.18 -5.38 20.50
N ALA A 211 2.47 -4.11 20.28
CA ALA A 211 1.48 -3.23 19.68
C ALA A 211 2.16 -2.07 18.98
N MET A 212 1.35 -1.44 18.14
CA MET A 212 1.63 -0.17 17.55
C MET A 212 0.61 0.81 18.10
N TRP A 213 1.07 1.96 18.56
CA TRP A 213 0.18 3.01 19.03
C TRP A 213 0.77 4.38 18.76
N THR A 214 -0.11 5.34 18.52
CA THR A 214 0.24 6.73 18.33
C THR A 214 0.15 7.48 19.65
N VAL A 215 1.17 8.24 19.99
CA VAL A 215 1.17 9.19 21.11
C VAL A 215 1.14 10.60 20.51
N HIS A 216 0.19 11.42 20.96
CA HIS A 216 0.21 12.84 20.66
C HIS A 216 1.25 13.51 21.57
N ASN A 217 2.19 14.25 20.97
CA ASN A 217 3.18 15.02 21.73
C ASN A 217 2.57 16.30 22.32
#